data_AF-A0A8T6LLG3-F1
#
_entry.id   AF-A0A8T6LLG3-F1
#
_cell.length_a   1.000
_cell.length_b   1.000
_cell.length_c   1.000
_cell.angle_alpha   90.00
_cell.angle_beta   90.00
_cell.angle_gamma   90.00
#
_symmetry.space_group_name_H-M   'P 1'
#
loop_
_entity.id
_entity.type
_entity.pdbx_description
1 polymer ?
#
loop_
_entity_poly.entity_id
_entity_poly.type
_entity_poly.pdbx_seq_one_letter_code
_entity_poly.pdbx_strand_id
1 'polypeptide(L)'
;MKLHHIADAHAARSLAEKLDSRSPLALDCEAAGYHRYSDRLCLVQLTAPGDTWLIDTLALDASGMLRSPLEDPGREIVMHGASYDLRLLSRDLGIRVRGIFDTQVAAALLGEAALGLSALLERFLGVRLPKKYQRADWAMRPLPAEMLEYAAADTRYL
;
A
#
# COMPACT_ATOMS: atom_id res chain seq x y z
N MET A 1 -5.94 12.40 -9.06
CA MET A 1 -4.74 11.84 -8.40
C MET A 1 -3.72 11.49 -9.46
N LYS A 2 -2.43 11.80 -9.26
CA LYS A 2 -1.36 11.41 -10.19
C LYS A 2 -0.76 10.07 -9.73
N LEU A 3 -0.61 9.13 -10.65
CA LEU A 3 0.02 7.83 -10.38
C LEU A 3 1.50 7.88 -10.77
N HIS A 4 2.37 7.42 -9.86
CA HIS A 4 3.82 7.34 -10.07
C HIS A 4 4.27 5.89 -9.86
N HIS A 5 4.95 5.31 -10.83
CA HIS A 5 5.58 3.99 -10.70
C HIS A 5 7.08 4.18 -10.43
N ILE A 6 7.52 3.75 -9.24
CA ILE A 6 8.89 3.92 -8.76
C ILE A 6 9.61 2.57 -8.89
N ALA A 7 10.36 2.42 -9.98
CA ALA A 7 11.12 1.20 -10.29
C ALA A 7 12.63 1.44 -10.48
N ASP A 8 13.11 2.68 -10.28
CA ASP A 8 14.52 3.02 -10.37
C ASP A 8 14.90 4.16 -9.40
N ALA A 9 16.21 4.40 -9.27
CA ALA A 9 16.76 5.42 -8.37
C ALA A 9 16.46 6.87 -8.79
N HIS A 10 16.15 7.14 -10.06
CA HIS A 10 15.77 8.47 -10.51
C HIS A 10 14.35 8.80 -10.04
N ALA A 11 13.40 7.89 -10.26
CA ALA A 11 12.03 8.01 -9.80
C ALA A 11 11.97 8.12 -8.26
N ALA A 12 12.81 7.36 -7.54
CA ALA A 12 12.87 7.37 -6.07
C ALA A 12 13.18 8.74 -5.45
N ARG A 13 14.01 9.57 -6.10
CA ARG A 13 14.34 10.91 -5.58
C ARG A 13 13.11 11.82 -5.56
N SER A 14 12.27 11.74 -6.60
CA SER A 14 11.04 12.53 -6.68
C SER A 14 10.01 12.17 -5.61
N LEU A 15 10.05 10.92 -5.12
CA LEU A 15 9.19 10.46 -4.03
C LEU A 15 9.61 11.08 -2.70
N ALA A 16 10.91 11.03 -2.39
CA ALA A 16 11.44 11.53 -1.11
C ALA A 16 11.12 13.01 -0.89
N GLU A 17 11.19 13.83 -1.94
CA GLU A 17 10.83 15.26 -1.90
C GLU A 17 9.34 15.50 -1.60
N LYS A 18 8.46 14.57 -1.98
CA LYS A 18 6.99 14.70 -1.80
C LYS A 18 6.46 14.07 -0.52
N LEU A 19 7.17 13.08 0.03
CA LEU A 19 6.74 12.36 1.23
C LEU A 19 7.01 13.10 2.55
N ASP A 20 7.73 14.22 2.53
CA ASP A 20 8.10 15.01 3.73
C ASP A 20 6.95 15.82 4.35
N SER A 21 5.69 15.51 4.00
CA SER A 21 4.51 16.17 4.55
C SER A 21 3.94 15.40 5.75
N ARG A 22 3.45 16.14 6.76
CA ARG A 22 2.77 15.59 7.95
C ARG A 22 1.36 15.04 7.67
N SER A 23 0.93 14.99 6.41
CA SER A 23 -0.41 14.47 6.08
C SER A 23 -0.48 12.97 6.35
N PRO A 24 -1.68 12.44 6.65
CA PRO A 24 -1.91 11.01 6.65
C PRO A 24 -1.41 10.37 5.36
N LEU A 25 -0.93 9.14 5.48
CA LEU A 25 -0.41 8.36 4.36
C LEU A 25 -1.14 7.02 4.34
N ALA A 26 -1.88 6.76 3.27
CA ALA A 26 -2.47 5.46 3.05
C ALA A 26 -1.38 4.49 2.55
N LEU A 27 -1.38 3.26 3.07
CA LEU A 27 -0.38 2.24 2.80
C LEU A 27 -1.06 0.88 2.54
N ASP A 28 -0.61 0.21 1.49
CA ASP A 28 -0.95 -1.18 1.17
C ASP A 28 0.28 -1.90 0.59
N CYS A 29 0.26 -3.24 0.57
CA CYS A 29 1.37 -4.04 0.05
C CYS A 29 0.86 -5.20 -0.80
N GLU A 30 1.62 -5.53 -1.85
CA GLU A 30 1.32 -6.70 -2.68
C GLU A 30 2.45 -7.73 -2.63
N ALA A 31 2.06 -8.99 -2.63
CA ALA A 31 2.95 -10.14 -2.51
C ALA A 31 2.46 -11.33 -3.34
N ALA A 32 3.31 -12.34 -3.52
CA ALA A 32 3.07 -13.43 -4.49
C ALA A 32 2.95 -14.82 -3.83
N GLY A 33 2.49 -14.90 -2.58
CA GLY A 33 2.41 -16.15 -1.80
C GLY A 33 1.52 -17.25 -2.38
N TYR A 34 0.54 -16.90 -3.24
CA TYR A 34 -0.25 -17.90 -3.97
C TYR A 34 0.52 -18.59 -5.10
N HIS A 35 1.64 -18.01 -5.53
CA HIS A 35 2.42 -18.45 -6.69
C HIS A 35 3.84 -18.87 -6.32
N ARG A 36 4.29 -18.64 -5.08
CA ARG A 36 5.65 -18.93 -4.58
C ARG A 36 5.60 -19.46 -3.15
N TYR A 37 6.47 -20.42 -2.83
CA TYR A 37 6.56 -20.99 -1.48
C TYR A 37 7.04 -19.97 -0.43
N SER A 38 8.07 -19.20 -0.80
CA SER A 38 8.52 -18.06 0.01
C SER A 38 7.85 -16.81 -0.50
N ASP A 39 6.93 -16.28 0.29
CA ASP A 39 6.26 -15.04 -0.01
C ASP A 39 7.25 -13.88 0.07
N ARG A 40 7.10 -12.84 -0.76
CA ARG A 40 8.00 -11.67 -0.80
C ARG A 40 7.20 -10.42 -1.11
N LEU A 41 7.53 -9.33 -0.44
CA LEU A 41 7.02 -8.00 -0.74
C LEU A 41 7.42 -7.63 -2.17
N CYS A 42 6.43 -7.50 -3.04
CA CYS A 42 6.61 -7.25 -4.48
C CYS A 42 6.29 -5.81 -4.86
N LEU A 43 5.36 -5.17 -4.16
CA LEU A 43 4.95 -3.79 -4.39
C LEU A 43 4.55 -3.16 -3.05
N VAL A 44 4.86 -1.88 -2.89
CA VAL A 44 4.31 -1.04 -1.82
C VAL A 44 3.53 0.10 -2.46
N GLN A 45 2.31 0.32 -2.00
CA GLN A 45 1.44 1.40 -2.46
C GLN A 45 1.37 2.45 -1.38
N LEU A 46 1.60 3.71 -1.77
CA LEU A 46 1.44 4.87 -0.91
C LEU A 46 0.50 5.86 -1.56
N THR A 47 -0.45 6.40 -0.80
CA THR A 47 -1.28 7.53 -1.25
C THR A 47 -1.24 8.66 -0.25
N ALA A 48 -0.95 9.86 -0.74
CA ALA A 48 -1.08 11.13 -0.03
C ALA A 48 -1.90 12.10 -0.89
N PRO A 49 -2.36 13.25 -0.36
CA PRO A 49 -3.19 14.18 -1.12
C PRO A 49 -2.59 14.55 -2.49
N GLY A 50 -3.27 14.12 -3.56
CA GLY A 50 -2.91 14.46 -4.94
C GLY A 50 -2.04 13.43 -5.68
N ASP A 51 -1.33 12.55 -4.98
CA ASP A 51 -0.36 11.62 -5.55
C ASP A 51 -0.51 10.18 -4.97
N THR A 52 -0.40 9.19 -5.84
CA THR A 52 -0.26 7.76 -5.49
C THR A 52 1.05 7.24 -6.05
N TRP A 53 1.82 6.52 -5.25
CA TRP A 53 3.08 5.91 -5.64
C TRP A 53 3.00 4.39 -5.51
N LEU A 54 3.47 3.70 -6.55
CA LEU A 54 3.64 2.26 -6.58
C LEU A 54 5.14 1.97 -6.62
N ILE A 55 5.67 1.40 -5.55
CA ILE A 55 7.11 1.22 -5.35
C ILE A 55 7.44 -0.24 -5.57
N ASP A 56 8.23 -0.51 -6.61
CA ASP A 56 8.67 -1.86 -6.97
C ASP A 56 9.84 -2.29 -6.09
N THR A 57 9.53 -3.04 -5.04
CA THR A 57 10.51 -3.57 -4.06
C THR A 57 11.35 -4.72 -4.62
N LEU A 58 11.05 -5.22 -5.82
CA LEU A 58 11.91 -6.18 -6.52
C LEU A 58 12.95 -5.48 -7.40
N ALA A 59 12.65 -4.27 -7.89
CA ALA A 59 13.53 -3.50 -8.76
C ALA A 59 14.57 -2.66 -7.97
N LEU A 60 14.25 -2.23 -6.75
CA LEU A 60 15.14 -1.41 -5.93
C LEU A 60 14.98 -1.67 -4.42
N ASP A 61 15.99 -1.31 -3.64
CA ASP A 61 15.90 -1.26 -2.18
C ASP A 61 15.14 0.00 -1.73
N ALA A 62 13.88 -0.19 -1.32
CA ALA A 62 13.00 0.87 -0.86
C ALA A 62 13.16 1.18 0.66
N SER A 63 13.99 0.44 1.39
CA SER A 63 14.07 0.56 2.85
C SER A 63 14.45 1.97 3.30
N GLY A 64 15.43 2.59 2.66
CA GLY A 64 15.89 3.94 2.99
C GLY A 64 14.84 5.02 2.82
N MET A 65 14.07 4.99 1.72
CA MET A 65 13.06 6.00 1.42
C MET A 65 11.75 5.82 2.21
N LEU A 66 11.42 4.58 2.58
CA LEU A 66 10.19 4.25 3.29
C LEU A 66 10.32 4.32 4.81
N ARG A 67 11.53 4.12 5.36
CA ARG A 67 11.73 4.07 6.81
C ARG A 67 11.31 5.35 7.52
N SER A 68 11.82 6.50 7.11
CA SER A 68 11.51 7.78 7.77
C SER A 68 10.01 8.09 7.81
N PRO A 69 9.27 8.05 6.69
CA PRO A 69 7.84 8.38 6.70
C PRO A 69 6.97 7.34 7.40
N LEU A 70 7.37 6.07 7.45
CA LEU A 70 6.55 4.99 8.05
C LEU A 70 6.86 4.75 9.54
N GLU A 71 8.07 5.08 10.01
CA GLU A 71 8.45 4.90 11.42
C GLU A 71 8.22 6.16 12.29
N ASP A 72 7.75 7.27 11.71
CA ASP A 72 7.40 8.50 12.46
C ASP A 72 6.07 8.33 13.22
N PRO A 73 6.07 8.32 14.57
CA PRO A 73 4.83 8.21 15.34
C PRO A 73 3.93 9.45 15.25
N GLY A 74 4.43 10.59 14.77
CA GLY A 74 3.66 11.81 14.54
C GLY A 74 2.85 11.79 13.25
N ARG A 75 3.05 10.80 12.39
CA ARG A 75 2.32 10.64 11.13
C ARG A 75 1.32 9.50 11.23
N GLU A 76 0.09 9.77 10.81
CA GLU A 76 -0.94 8.73 10.70
C GLU A 76 -0.73 7.90 9.43
N ILE A 77 -0.67 6.58 9.60
CA ILE A 77 -0.57 5.61 8.50
C ILE A 77 -1.89 4.85 8.41
N VAL A 78 -2.67 5.16 7.38
CA VAL A 78 -3.99 4.56 7.17
C VAL A 78 -3.83 3.26 6.39
N MET A 79 -4.36 2.16 6.91
CA MET A 79 -4.29 0.84 6.27
C MET A 79 -5.64 0.13 6.39
N HIS A 80 -5.80 -0.98 5.69
CA HIS A 80 -6.99 -1.83 5.80
C HIS A 80 -6.60 -3.29 6.02
N GLY A 81 -6.74 -3.80 7.26
CA GLY A 81 -6.38 -5.18 7.57
C GLY A 81 -4.86 -5.41 7.57
N ALA A 82 -4.11 -4.50 8.20
CA ALA A 82 -2.66 -4.32 8.06
C ALA A 82 -1.78 -5.49 8.54
N SER A 83 -2.37 -6.49 9.21
CA SER A 83 -1.63 -7.52 9.95
C SER A 83 -0.60 -8.27 9.08
N TYR A 84 -0.93 -8.52 7.82
CA TYR A 84 -0.06 -9.24 6.90
C TYR A 84 1.03 -8.32 6.32
N ASP A 85 0.67 -7.10 5.93
CA ASP A 85 1.57 -6.09 5.37
C ASP A 85 2.67 -5.70 6.35
N LEU A 86 2.31 -5.53 7.63
CA LEU A 86 3.27 -5.24 8.71
C LEU A 86 4.34 -6.34 8.84
N ARG A 87 3.98 -7.61 8.61
CA ARG A 87 4.94 -8.72 8.61
C ARG A 87 5.86 -8.66 7.40
N LEU A 88 5.33 -8.35 6.22
CA LEU A 88 6.11 -8.19 4.99
C LEU A 88 7.12 -7.04 5.11
N LEU A 89 6.66 -5.87 5.54
CA LEU A 89 7.50 -4.68 5.73
C LEU A 89 8.62 -4.90 6.76
N SER A 90 8.30 -5.55 7.87
CA SER A 90 9.28 -5.88 8.90
C SER A 90 10.31 -6.90 8.41
N ARG A 91 9.86 -7.97 7.75
CA ARG A 91 10.73 -9.06 7.28
C ARG A 91 11.62 -8.63 6.11
N ASP A 92 11.06 -7.94 5.12
CA ASP A 92 11.73 -7.69 3.84
C ASP A 92 12.46 -6.34 3.78
N LEU A 93 11.97 -5.33 4.51
CA LEU A 93 12.56 -3.99 4.53
C LEU A 93 13.08 -3.57 5.91
N GLY A 94 12.84 -4.38 6.95
CA GLY A 94 13.22 -4.03 8.33
C GLY A 94 12.47 -2.80 8.86
N ILE A 95 11.26 -2.52 8.36
CA ILE A 95 10.46 -1.34 8.72
C ILE A 95 9.42 -1.71 9.76
N ARG A 96 9.30 -0.90 10.81
CA ARG A 96 8.25 -1.00 11.83
C ARG A 96 7.33 0.21 11.76
N VAL A 97 6.22 0.06 11.05
CA VAL A 97 5.22 1.11 10.89
C VAL A 97 4.71 1.61 12.25
N ARG A 98 4.64 2.93 12.41
CA ARG A 98 4.09 3.63 13.59
C ARG A 98 2.85 4.43 13.19
N GLY A 99 2.06 4.87 14.17
CA GLY A 99 0.89 5.72 13.91
C GLY A 99 -0.22 5.07 13.08
N ILE A 100 -0.40 3.74 13.19
CA ILE A 100 -1.33 2.99 12.34
C ILE A 100 -2.78 3.29 12.71
N PHE A 101 -3.58 3.65 11.71
CA PHE A 101 -5.04 3.63 11.75
C PHE A 101 -5.56 2.53 10.82
N ASP A 102 -6.03 1.42 11.39
CA ASP A 102 -6.56 0.29 10.61
C ASP A 102 -8.08 0.41 10.44
N THR A 103 -8.50 0.69 9.20
CA THR A 103 -9.92 0.88 8.86
C THR A 103 -10.75 -0.39 9.00
N GLN A 104 -10.15 -1.59 8.88
CA GLN A 104 -10.85 -2.86 9.12
C GLN A 104 -11.18 -3.01 10.61
N VAL A 105 -10.23 -2.66 11.48
CA VAL A 105 -10.43 -2.66 12.94
C VAL A 105 -11.47 -1.60 13.31
N ALA A 106 -11.38 -0.40 12.76
CA ALA A 106 -12.37 0.65 12.98
C ALA A 106 -13.78 0.21 12.57
N ALA A 107 -13.94 -0.40 11.39
CA ALA A 107 -15.21 -0.95 10.93
C ALA A 107 -15.76 -2.03 11.89
N ALA A 108 -14.90 -2.92 12.37
CA ALA A 108 -15.31 -3.95 13.32
C ALA A 108 -15.81 -3.35 14.65
N LEU A 109 -15.12 -2.33 15.17
CA LEU A 109 -15.53 -1.62 16.39
C LEU A 109 -16.84 -0.84 16.22
N LEU A 110 -17.11 -0.34 15.01
CA LEU A 110 -18.36 0.33 14.65
C LEU A 110 -19.53 -0.65 14.38
N GLY A 111 -19.29 -1.96 14.44
CA GLY A 111 -20.33 -2.98 14.22
C GLY A 111 -20.72 -3.17 12.76
N GLU A 112 -19.79 -2.89 11.83
CA GLU A 112 -20.01 -3.11 10.40
C GLU A 112 -20.22 -4.60 10.08
N ALA A 113 -21.25 -4.91 9.29
CA ALA A 113 -21.57 -6.29 8.92
C ALA A 113 -20.55 -6.90 7.94
N ALA A 114 -19.94 -6.07 7.09
CA ALA A 114 -18.94 -6.48 6.11
C ALA A 114 -17.67 -5.64 6.29
N LEU A 115 -16.55 -6.31 6.57
CA LEU A 115 -15.30 -5.66 6.97
C LEU A 115 -14.28 -5.51 5.85
N GLY A 116 -14.54 -6.07 4.66
CA GLY A 116 -13.58 -5.98 3.55
C GLY A 116 -13.60 -4.61 2.88
N LEU A 117 -12.44 -4.12 2.43
CA LEU A 117 -12.25 -2.81 1.80
C LEU A 117 -13.31 -2.52 0.74
N SER A 118 -13.49 -3.42 -0.24
CA SER A 118 -14.47 -3.24 -1.31
C SER A 118 -15.91 -3.04 -0.80
N ALA A 119 -16.30 -3.69 0.29
CA ALA A 119 -17.64 -3.54 0.86
C ALA A 119 -17.78 -2.21 1.60
N LEU A 120 -16.74 -1.79 2.32
CA LEU A 120 -16.70 -0.50 3.01
C LEU A 120 -16.69 0.67 2.01
N LEU A 121 -15.91 0.57 0.93
CA LEU A 121 -15.88 1.58 -0.14
C LEU A 121 -17.23 1.71 -0.84
N GLU A 122 -17.90 0.59 -1.13
CA GLU A 122 -19.23 0.64 -1.73
C GLU A 122 -20.24 1.28 -0.77
N ARG A 123 -20.21 0.91 0.51
CA ARG A 123 -21.13 1.43 1.53
C ARG A 123 -20.93 2.92 1.79
N PHE A 124 -19.70 3.36 2.00
CA PHE A 124 -19.41 4.73 2.48
C PHE A 124 -19.17 5.72 1.34
N LEU A 125 -18.62 5.27 0.21
CA LEU A 125 -18.23 6.14 -0.90
C LEU A 125 -18.97 5.82 -2.21
N GLY A 126 -19.79 4.77 -2.27
CA GLY A 126 -20.44 4.33 -3.51
C GLY A 126 -19.45 3.80 -4.56
N VAL A 127 -18.22 3.48 -4.16
CA VAL A 127 -17.14 3.05 -5.06
C VAL A 127 -17.10 1.53 -5.14
N ARG A 128 -17.09 0.99 -6.36
CA ARG A 128 -16.95 -0.45 -6.62
C ARG A 128 -15.57 -0.76 -7.18
N LEU A 129 -14.77 -1.51 -6.42
CA LEU A 129 -13.47 -2.00 -6.88
C LEU A 129 -13.61 -3.33 -7.65
N PRO A 130 -12.90 -3.49 -8.78
CA PRO A 130 -12.87 -4.76 -9.50
C PRO A 130 -12.05 -5.80 -8.70
N LYS A 131 -12.58 -7.00 -8.46
CA LYS A 131 -11.90 -8.06 -7.68
C LYS A 131 -10.85 -8.88 -8.46
N LYS A 132 -10.37 -8.37 -9.59
CA LYS A 132 -9.67 -9.16 -10.62
C LYS A 132 -8.28 -9.64 -10.20
N TYR A 133 -7.55 -8.86 -9.38
CA TYR A 133 -6.12 -9.08 -9.14
C TYR A 133 -5.74 -9.47 -7.71
N GLN A 134 -6.72 -9.72 -6.82
CA GLN A 134 -6.47 -10.13 -5.43
C GLN A 134 -5.58 -11.38 -5.27
N ARG A 135 -5.52 -12.24 -6.30
CA ARG A 135 -4.67 -13.47 -6.32
C ARG A 135 -3.70 -13.49 -7.50
N ALA A 136 -3.35 -12.32 -8.04
CA ALA A 136 -2.41 -12.21 -9.15
C ALA A 136 -0.98 -12.59 -8.73
N ASP A 137 -0.14 -12.94 -9.71
CA ASP A 137 1.30 -13.09 -9.48
C ASP A 137 1.97 -11.71 -9.48
N TRP A 138 2.03 -11.07 -8.31
CA TRP A 138 2.64 -9.76 -8.14
C TRP A 138 4.16 -9.75 -8.29
N ALA A 139 4.80 -10.91 -8.43
CA ALA A 139 6.22 -11.02 -8.78
C ALA A 139 6.48 -10.94 -10.29
N MET A 140 5.44 -10.94 -11.13
CA MET A 140 5.57 -10.84 -12.58
C MET A 140 6.15 -9.47 -13.00
N ARG A 141 7.06 -9.46 -13.98
CA ARG A 141 7.58 -8.22 -14.57
C ARG A 141 7.61 -8.29 -16.12
N PRO A 142 7.28 -7.19 -16.81
CA PRO A 142 6.72 -5.95 -16.27
C PRO A 142 5.27 -6.14 -15.76
N LEU A 143 4.84 -5.32 -14.79
CA LEU A 143 3.46 -5.33 -14.33
C LEU A 143 2.53 -4.72 -15.40
N PRO A 144 1.44 -5.40 -15.79
CA PRO A 144 0.43 -4.82 -16.67
C PRO A 144 -0.19 -3.55 -16.09
N ALA A 145 -0.57 -2.60 -16.95
CA ALA A 145 -1.19 -1.34 -16.53
C ALA A 145 -2.45 -1.54 -15.67
N GLU A 146 -3.25 -2.58 -15.97
CA GLU A 146 -4.44 -2.93 -15.18
C GLU A 146 -4.09 -3.36 -13.74
N MET A 147 -2.94 -4.00 -13.52
CA MET A 147 -2.47 -4.36 -12.18
C MET A 147 -1.99 -3.13 -11.42
N LEU A 148 -1.32 -2.19 -12.10
CA LEU A 148 -0.91 -0.93 -11.49
C LEU A 148 -2.12 -0.09 -11.05
N GLU A 149 -3.15 0.03 -11.88
CA GLU A 149 -4.37 0.76 -11.50
C GLU A 149 -5.15 0.05 -10.38
N TYR A 150 -5.18 -1.29 -10.38
CA TYR A 150 -5.75 -2.05 -9.27
C TYR A 150 -5.03 -1.74 -7.95
N ALA A 151 -3.70 -1.90 -7.92
CA ALA A 151 -2.90 -1.65 -6.72
C ALA A 151 -3.04 -0.19 -6.22
N ALA A 152 -3.11 0.77 -7.16
CA ALA A 152 -3.33 2.17 -6.81
C ALA A 152 -4.70 2.41 -6.17
N ALA A 153 -5.72 1.61 -6.52
CA ALA A 153 -7.07 1.76 -6.00
C ALA A 153 -7.18 1.36 -4.52
N ASP A 154 -6.35 0.42 -4.04
CA ASP A 154 -6.39 -0.06 -2.66
C ASP A 154 -6.01 1.01 -1.63
N THR A 155 -5.20 2.00 -2.01
CA THR A 155 -4.85 3.15 -1.14
C THR A 155 -5.53 4.45 -1.52
N ARG A 156 -6.07 4.57 -2.73
CA ARG A 156 -6.63 5.83 -3.27
C ARG A 156 -7.82 6.38 -2.49
N TYR A 157 -8.53 5.52 -1.80
CA TYR A 157 -9.77 5.85 -1.09
C TYR A 157 -9.67 5.70 0.44
N LEU A 158 -8.47 5.39 0.94
CA LEU A 158 -8.17 5.32 2.37
C LEU A 158 -7.89 6.72 2.94
#